data_AF-A0A7Z8E1P4-F1
#
_entry.id   AF-A0A7Z8E1P4-F1
#
_cell.length_a   1.000
_cell.length_b   1.000
_cell.length_c   1.000
_cell.angle_alpha   90.00
_cell.angle_beta   90.00
_cell.angle_gamma   90.00
#
_symmetry.space_group_name_H-M   'P 1'
#
loop_
_entity.id
_entity.type
_entity.pdbx_description
1 polymer ?
#
loop_
_entity_poly.entity_id
_entity_poly.type
_entity_poly.pdbx_seq_one_letter_code
_entity_poly.pdbx_strand_id
1 'polypeptide(L)' 'MSFYDFMQGFIDDKTPLGELASWINQDQNFPKHEYLAENILDYFSKTSMLDHEFLE' A
#
# COMPACT_ATOMS: atom_id res chain seq x y z
N MET A 1 -2.22 16.08 -0.60
CA MET A 1 -1.83 15.04 0.37
C MET A 1 -1.98 13.72 -0.34
N SER A 2 -0.89 12.97 -0.54
CA SER A 2 -0.98 11.66 -1.19
C SER A 2 -1.60 10.65 -0.22
N PHE A 3 -2.02 9.50 -0.74
CA PHE A 3 -2.45 8.40 0.13
C PHE A 3 -1.32 7.93 1.03
N TYR A 4 -0.08 7.92 0.54
CA TYR A 4 1.09 7.58 1.36
C TYR A 4 1.23 8.52 2.55
N ASP A 5 1.15 9.84 2.33
CA ASP A 5 1.21 10.85 3.40
C ASP A 5 0.10 10.63 4.44
N PHE A 6 -1.10 10.28 3.98
CA PHE A 6 -2.22 9.95 4.85
C PHE A 6 -1.92 8.71 5.71
N MET A 7 -1.36 7.65 5.11
CA MET A 7 -1.03 6.40 5.79
C MET A 7 0.12 6.54 6.80
N GLN A 8 1.06 7.47 6.60
CA GLN A 8 2.14 7.73 7.57
C GLN A 8 1.62 8.07 8.98
N GLY A 9 0.42 8.66 9.08
CA GLY A 9 -0.23 8.95 10.37
C GLY A 9 -0.62 7.71 11.19
N PHE A 10 -0.60 6.52 10.57
CA PHE A 10 -1.04 5.27 11.16
C PHE A 10 0.09 4.24 11.38
N ILE A 11 1.36 4.55 11.07
CA ILE A 11 2.47 3.57 11.08
C ILE A 11 2.65 2.81 12.40
N ASP A 12 2.28 3.42 13.53
CA ASP A 12 2.38 2.81 14.86
C ASP A 12 1.00 2.49 15.47
N ASP A 13 -0.07 2.61 14.68
CA ASP A 13 -1.41 2.28 15.13
C ASP A 13 -1.61 0.76 15.18
N LYS A 14 -2.21 0.26 16.25
CA LYS A 14 -2.48 -1.19 16.44
C LYS A 14 -3.81 -1.59 15.83
N THR A 15 -4.14 -0.98 14.71
CA THR A 15 -5.33 -1.26 13.91
C THR A 15 -4.89 -1.90 12.59
N PRO A 16 -5.78 -2.58 11.87
CA PRO A 16 -5.48 -3.08 10.52
C PRO A 16 -5.00 -1.97 9.56
N LEU A 17 -5.40 -0.72 9.81
CA LEU A 17 -4.90 0.45 9.09
C LEU A 17 -3.41 0.71 9.37
N GLY A 18 -2.96 0.53 10.61
CA GLY A 18 -1.54 0.68 10.94
C GLY A 18 -0.68 -0.47 10.45
N GLU A 19 -1.21 -1.70 10.42
CA GLU A 19 -0.55 -2.83 9.73
C GLU A 19 -0.37 -2.53 8.24
N LEU A 20 -1.41 -2.01 7.58
CA LEU A 20 -1.34 -1.58 6.18
C LEU A 20 -0.34 -0.43 5.99
N ALA A 21 -0.32 0.55 6.89
CA ALA A 21 0.64 1.65 6.85
C ALA A 21 2.09 1.15 6.96
N SER A 22 2.34 0.18 7.85
CA SER A 22 3.64 -0.45 8.02
C SER A 22 4.07 -1.21 6.77
N TRP A 23 3.16 -1.97 6.15
CA TRP A 23 3.40 -2.68 4.89
C TRP A 23 3.75 -1.72 3.76
N ILE A 24 2.95 -0.67 3.57
CA ILE A 24 3.19 0.41 2.59
C ILE A 24 4.55 1.08 2.82
N ASN A 25 4.94 1.27 4.07
CA ASN A 25 6.21 1.93 4.43
C ASN A 25 7.43 1.04 4.13
N GLN A 26 7.27 -0.28 4.21
CA GLN A 26 8.30 -1.26 3.84
C GLN A 26 8.41 -1.43 2.32
N ASP A 27 7.31 -1.23 1.59
CA ASP A 27 7.25 -1.32 0.14
C ASP A 27 7.96 -0.14 -0.56
N GLN A 28 9.12 -0.42 -1.16
CA GLN A 28 9.92 0.55 -1.89
C GLN A 28 9.30 0.97 -3.24
N ASN A 29 8.43 0.13 -3.81
CA ASN A 29 7.78 0.37 -5.09
C ASN A 29 6.44 1.10 -4.95
N PHE A 30 5.96 1.28 -3.72
CA PHE A 30 4.69 1.93 -3.47
C PHE A 30 4.68 3.35 -4.07
N PRO A 31 3.64 3.74 -4.82
CA PRO A 31 3.59 5.04 -5.48
C PRO A 31 3.28 6.17 -4.47
N LYS A 32 4.33 6.68 -3.81
CA LYS A 32 4.25 7.68 -2.72
C LYS A 32 3.65 9.03 -3.13
N HIS A 33 3.72 9.36 -4.42
CA HIS A 33 3.23 10.61 -4.99
C HIS A 33 1.89 10.43 -5.73
N GLU A 34 1.22 9.30 -5.57
CA GLU A 34 -0.07 9.06 -6.21
C GLU A 34 -1.21 9.69 -5.40
N TYR A 35 -2.12 10.35 -6.12
CA TYR A 35 -3.28 11.05 -5.56
C TYR A 35 -4.60 10.45 -6.05
N LEU A 36 -4.56 9.63 -7.11
CA LEU A 36 -5.71 8.96 -7.67
C LEU A 36 -5.93 7.62 -6.98
N ALA A 37 -7.11 7.46 -6.38
CA ALA A 37 -7.49 6.22 -5.69
C ALA A 37 -7.49 5.01 -6.65
N GLU A 38 -7.85 5.20 -7.91
CA GLU A 38 -7.85 4.13 -8.93
C GLU A 38 -6.45 3.55 -9.15
N ASN A 39 -5.41 4.37 -9.21
CA ASN A 39 -4.04 3.93 -9.43
C ASN A 39 -3.49 3.17 -8.21
N ILE A 40 -3.92 3.55 -7.01
CA ILE A 40 -3.53 2.85 -5.78
C ILE A 40 -4.26 1.51 -5.67
N LEU A 41 -5.55 1.47 -5.99
CA LEU A 41 -6.30 0.21 -6.04
C LEU A 41 -5.74 -0.74 -7.10
N ASP A 42 -5.36 -0.22 -8.27
CA ASP A 42 -4.68 -0.97 -9.32
C ASP A 42 -3.29 -1.47 -8.90
N TYR A 43 -2.54 -0.68 -8.12
CA TYR A 43 -1.30 -1.12 -7.51
C TYR A 43 -1.53 -2.33 -6.58
N PHE A 44 -2.48 -2.23 -5.64
CA PHE A 44 -2.78 -3.31 -4.72
C PHE A 44 -3.31 -4.57 -5.43
N SER A 45 -4.13 -4.42 -6.46
CA SER A 45 -4.64 -5.56 -7.22
C SER A 45 -3.52 -6.30 -7.96
N LYS A 46 -2.58 -5.56 -8.56
CA LYS A 46 -1.39 -6.13 -9.21
C LYS A 46 -0.45 -6.80 -8.22
N THR A 47 -0.22 -6.19 -7.05
CA THR A 47 0.62 -6.80 -6.02
C THR A 47 0.01 -8.10 -5.47
N SER A 48 -1.32 -8.14 -5.28
CA SER A 48 -2.02 -9.37 -4.90
C SER A 48 -2.01 -10.44 -6.00
N MET A 49 -1.90 -10.06 -7.28
CA MET A 49 -1.74 -11.01 -8.38
C MET A 49 -0.32 -11.57 -8.45
N LEU A 50 0.71 -10.79 -8.11
CA LEU A 50 2.09 -11.28 -8.07
C LEU A 50 2.28 -12.40 -7.03
N ASP A 51 1.63 -12.32 -5.88
CA ASP A 51 1.64 -13.43 -4.89
C ASP A 51 0.95 -14.70 -5.42
N HIS A 52 0.04 -14.55 -6.38
CA HIS A 52 -0.71 -15.67 -6.96
C HIS A 52 -0.03 -16.30 -8.20
N GLU A 53 0.88 -15.59 -8.87
CA GLU A 53 1.65 -16.10 -10.02
C GLU A 53 2.83 -17.00 -9.64
N PHE A 54 3.23 -17.06 -8.36
CA PHE A 54 4.32 -17.95 -7.89
C PHE A 54 3.86 -19.37 -7.50
N LEU A 55 2.62 -19.75 -7.82
CA LEU A 55 2.05 -21.06 -7.47
C LEU A 55 1.87 -22.04 -8.64
N GLU A 56 2.53 -21.83 -9.79
CA GLU A 56 2.57 -22.80 -10.90
C GLU A 56 3.89 -23.56 -11.02
#